data_AF-A0A958JDA3-F1
#
_entry.id   AF-A0A958JDA3-F1
#
_cell.length_a   1.000
_cell.length_b   1.000
_cell.length_c   1.000
_cell.angle_alpha   90.00
_cell.angle_beta   90.00
_cell.angle_gamma   90.00
#
_symmetry.space_group_name_H-M   'P 1'
#
loop_
_entity.id
_entity.type
_entity.pdbx_description
1 polymer ?
#
loop_
_entity_poly.entity_id
_entity_poly.type
_entity_poly.pdbx_seq_one_letter_code
_entity_poly.pdbx_strand_id
1 'polypeptide(L)'
;METDIWAEEGISNLLHAFLALETEQEAQVFLRDLFTAKELREFGRRWQAARMLKDRVPYVQIEKETGLSSTTIARISKWLNDGAGGYKMMFRKLRDGREVSIPQAQPVSEIAKNITKMGAENIPGRILGEFSKYITRQSPTQVSKG
;
A
#
# COMPACT_ATOMS: atom_id res chain seq x y z
N MET A 1 32.25 -3.86 9.81
CA MET A 1 31.90 -3.42 8.45
C MET A 1 30.48 -3.87 8.22
N GLU A 2 29.57 -2.94 7.96
CA GLU A 2 28.21 -3.28 7.55
C GLU A 2 28.33 -4.01 6.20
N THR A 3 27.89 -5.27 6.14
CA THR A 3 27.90 -6.05 4.90
C THR A 3 27.08 -5.28 3.87
N ASP A 4 27.60 -5.18 2.64
CA ASP A 4 26.84 -4.59 1.54
C ASP A 4 25.66 -5.53 1.22
N ILE A 5 24.52 -5.27 1.85
CA ILE A 5 23.28 -6.05 1.68
C ILE A 5 22.82 -6.07 0.21
N TRP A 6 23.28 -5.12 -0.60
CA TRP A 6 22.95 -5.05 -2.03
C TRP A 6 23.72 -6.07 -2.87
N ALA A 7 24.83 -6.61 -2.35
CA ALA A 7 25.61 -7.65 -3.00
C ALA A 7 25.04 -9.07 -2.74
N GLU A 8 24.05 -9.22 -1.85
CA GLU A 8 23.39 -10.49 -1.61
C GLU A 8 22.55 -10.91 -2.83
N GLU A 9 22.79 -12.12 -3.36
CA GLU A 9 22.14 -12.63 -4.57
C GLU A 9 20.61 -12.53 -4.49
N GLY A 10 20.03 -12.91 -3.35
CA GLY A 10 18.58 -12.85 -3.14
C GLY A 10 18.03 -11.42 -3.18
N ILE A 11 18.77 -10.44 -2.65
CA ILE A 11 18.38 -9.03 -2.66
C ILE A 11 18.50 -8.44 -4.06
N SER A 12 19.62 -8.72 -4.75
CA SER A 12 19.83 -8.29 -6.14
C SER A 12 18.72 -8.83 -7.07
N ASN A 13 18.43 -10.13 -6.99
CA ASN A 13 17.38 -10.76 -7.81
C ASN A 13 15.98 -10.19 -7.49
N LEU A 14 15.70 -9.90 -6.22
CA LEU A 14 14.45 -9.26 -5.82
C LEU A 14 14.33 -7.83 -6.41
N LEU A 15 15.42 -7.05 -6.41
CA LEU A 15 15.43 -5.72 -7.03
C LEU A 15 15.17 -5.80 -8.55
N HIS A 16 15.75 -6.79 -9.23
CA HIS A 16 15.46 -7.03 -10.65
C HIS A 16 13.99 -7.36 -10.89
N ALA A 17 13.36 -8.18 -10.04
CA ALA A 17 11.92 -8.46 -10.12
C ALA A 17 11.07 -7.19 -9.93
N PHE A 18 11.42 -6.32 -8.97
CA PHE A 18 10.73 -5.03 -8.78
C PHE A 18 10.85 -4.10 -9.98
N LEU A 19 11.99 -4.10 -10.66
CA LEU A 19 12.23 -3.25 -11.84
C LEU A 19 11.53 -3.76 -13.11
N ALA A 20 11.12 -5.04 -13.14
CA ALA A 20 10.41 -5.65 -14.26
C ALA A 20 8.89 -5.44 -14.23
N LEU A 21 8.33 -4.88 -13.14
CA LEU A 21 6.90 -4.57 -13.04
C LEU A 21 6.52 -3.42 -13.96
N GLU A 22 5.54 -3.63 -14.84
CA GLU A 22 5.08 -2.63 -15.81
C GLU A 22 3.70 -2.06 -15.45
N THR A 23 2.85 -2.87 -14.82
CA THR A 23 1.46 -2.50 -14.51
C THR A 23 1.12 -2.59 -13.03
N GLU A 24 0.07 -1.87 -12.62
CA GLU A 24 -0.42 -1.94 -11.24
C GLU A 24 -0.94 -3.34 -10.89
N GLN A 25 -1.59 -4.02 -11.84
CA GLN A 25 -2.13 -5.36 -11.64
C GLN A 25 -1.01 -6.38 -11.37
N GLU A 26 0.08 -6.33 -12.13
CA GLU A 26 1.28 -7.14 -11.87
C GLU A 26 1.83 -6.87 -10.47
N ALA A 27 1.97 -5.59 -10.10
CA ALA A 27 2.45 -5.21 -8.79
C ALA A 27 1.53 -5.73 -7.67
N GLN A 28 0.21 -5.63 -7.83
CA GLN A 28 -0.75 -6.12 -6.82
C GLN A 28 -0.63 -7.63 -6.59
N VAL A 29 -0.53 -8.43 -7.66
CA VAL A 29 -0.37 -9.88 -7.56
C VAL A 29 0.98 -10.24 -6.94
N PHE A 30 2.07 -9.70 -7.49
CA PHE A 30 3.43 -9.97 -7.01
C PHE A 30 3.62 -9.59 -5.54
N LEU A 31 3.16 -8.40 -5.15
CA LEU A 31 3.26 -7.93 -3.77
C LEU A 31 2.39 -8.75 -2.81
N ARG A 32 1.26 -9.31 -3.24
CA ARG A 32 0.44 -10.16 -2.37
C ARG A 32 1.04 -11.54 -2.10
N ASP A 33 1.79 -12.07 -3.07
CA ASP A 33 2.53 -13.32 -2.91
C ASP A 33 3.78 -13.13 -2.06
N LEU A 34 4.48 -11.99 -2.24
CA LEU A 34 5.68 -11.66 -1.49
C LEU A 34 5.41 -11.20 -0.05
N PHE A 35 4.32 -10.45 0.17
CA PHE A 35 4.00 -9.85 1.47
C PHE A 35 2.66 -10.31 2.02
N THR A 36 2.59 -10.36 3.35
CA THR A 36 1.32 -10.48 4.05
C THR A 36 0.51 -9.20 3.93
N ALA A 37 -0.82 -9.31 4.06
CA ALA A 37 -1.70 -8.14 4.10
C ALA A 37 -1.38 -7.17 5.25
N LYS A 38 -0.73 -7.63 6.32
CA LYS A 38 -0.29 -6.78 7.43
C LYS A 38 0.91 -5.94 7.03
N GLU A 39 1.90 -6.54 6.37
CA GLU A 39 3.10 -5.85 5.89
C GLU A 39 2.75 -4.80 4.82
N LEU A 40 1.89 -5.12 3.87
CA LEU A 40 1.44 -4.16 2.85
C LEU A 40 0.79 -2.93 3.47
N ARG A 41 -0.10 -3.12 4.46
CA ARG A 41 -0.71 -2.01 5.20
C ARG A 41 0.32 -1.21 5.98
N GLU A 42 1.28 -1.88 6.61
CA GLU A 42 2.35 -1.22 7.35
C GLU A 42 3.21 -0.35 6.43
N PHE A 43 3.65 -0.87 5.28
CA PHE A 43 4.40 -0.09 4.30
C PHE A 43 3.58 1.07 3.72
N GLY A 44 2.29 0.84 3.43
CA GLY A 44 1.38 1.90 2.98
C GLY A 44 1.22 3.03 4.00
N ARG A 45 1.06 2.70 5.28
CA ARG A 45 1.01 3.69 6.38
C ARG A 45 2.31 4.45 6.51
N ARG A 46 3.46 3.79 6.38
CA ARG A 46 4.78 4.46 6.40
C ARG A 46 4.95 5.43 5.24
N TRP A 47 4.50 5.04 4.04
CA TRP A 47 4.49 5.93 2.87
C TRP A 47 3.58 7.14 3.09
N GLN A 48 2.36 6.94 3.60
CA GLN A 48 1.44 8.02 3.96
C GLN A 48 2.05 8.97 4.99
N ALA A 49 2.62 8.44 6.08
CA ALA A 49 3.29 9.24 7.09
C ALA A 49 4.45 10.06 6.51
N ALA A 50 5.27 9.48 5.63
CA ALA A 50 6.36 10.20 4.97
C ALA A 50 5.86 11.38 4.12
N ARG A 51 4.73 11.22 3.41
CA ARG A 51 4.09 12.32 2.66
C ARG A 51 3.59 13.42 3.60
N MET A 52 2.90 13.05 4.68
CA MET A 52 2.41 14.00 5.68
C MET A 52 3.56 14.76 6.37
N LEU A 53 4.67 14.08 6.68
CA LEU A 53 5.88 14.70 7.22
C LEU A 53 6.49 15.71 6.25
N LYS A 54 6.58 15.36 4.95
CA LYS A 54 7.02 16.30 3.90
C LYS A 54 6.15 17.55 3.88
N ASP A 55 4.85 17.41 4.07
CA ASP A 55 3.89 18.51 4.06
C ASP A 55 3.75 19.19 5.44
N ARG A 56 4.70 18.92 6.37
CA ARG A 56 4.82 19.51 7.71
C ARG A 56 3.59 19.30 8.61
N VAL A 57 2.86 18.21 8.41
CA VAL A 57 1.73 17.85 9.26
C VAL A 57 2.21 17.51 10.69
N PRO A 58 1.55 17.98 11.76
CA PRO A 58 1.93 17.67 13.13
C PRO A 58 1.84 16.17 13.46
N TYR A 59 2.75 15.67 14.31
CA TYR A 59 2.86 14.24 14.63
C TYR A 59 1.55 13.64 15.16
N VAL A 60 0.86 14.35 16.05
CA VAL A 60 -0.43 13.92 16.62
C VAL A 60 -1.47 13.63 15.53
N GLN A 61 -1.49 14.44 14.47
CA GLN A 61 -2.39 14.20 13.35
C GLN A 61 -1.92 13.01 12.50
N ILE A 62 -0.61 12.86 12.29
CA ILE A 62 -0.07 11.69 11.57
C ILE A 62 -0.41 10.39 12.31
N GLU A 63 -0.29 10.36 13.64
CA GLU A 63 -0.67 9.21 14.46
C GLU A 63 -2.15 8.86 14.28
N LYS A 64 -3.03 9.87 14.33
CA LYS A 64 -4.47 9.70 14.15
C LYS A 64 -4.82 9.13 12.77
N GLU A 65 -4.21 9.66 11.71
CA GLU A 65 -4.54 9.28 10.31
C GLU A 65 -3.91 7.93 9.90
N THR A 66 -2.70 7.64 10.38
CA THR A 66 -1.94 6.45 9.95
C THR A 66 -2.02 5.28 10.94
N GLY A 67 -2.36 5.55 12.20
CA GLY A 67 -2.29 4.58 13.29
C GLY A 67 -0.88 4.14 13.67
N LEU A 68 0.16 4.85 13.19
CA LEU A 68 1.55 4.59 13.58
C LEU A 68 1.86 5.27 14.93
N SER A 69 2.78 4.70 15.70
CA SER A 69 3.26 5.33 16.94
C SER A 69 4.20 6.50 16.66
N SER A 70 4.32 7.42 17.64
CA SER A 70 5.27 8.54 17.58
C SER A 70 6.71 8.07 17.33
N THR A 71 7.12 6.95 17.93
CA THR A 71 8.45 6.33 17.73
C THR A 71 8.66 5.91 16.28
N THR A 72 7.64 5.29 15.66
CA THR A 72 7.72 4.89 14.25
C THR A 72 7.77 6.13 13.34
N ILE A 73 6.93 7.13 13.58
CA ILE A 73 6.93 8.39 12.83
C ILE A 73 8.26 9.11 12.95
N ALA A 74 8.87 9.14 14.14
CA ALA A 74 10.19 9.71 14.35
C ALA A 74 11.28 9.00 13.54
N ARG A 75 11.23 7.66 13.44
CA ARG A 75 12.16 6.89 12.58
C ARG A 75 11.95 7.23 11.10
N ILE A 76 10.71 7.34 10.64
CA ILE A 76 10.40 7.73 9.25
C ILE A 76 10.93 9.14 8.97
N SER A 77 10.72 10.09 9.89
CA SER A 77 11.23 11.45 9.78
C SER A 77 12.76 11.47 9.67
N LYS A 78 13.46 10.68 10.49
CA LYS A 78 14.92 10.52 10.38
C LYS A 78 15.34 10.01 9.00
N TRP A 79 14.73 8.93 8.51
CA TRP A 79 15.07 8.37 7.19
C TRP A 79 14.68 9.28 6.01
N LEU A 80 13.61 10.07 6.16
CA LEU A 80 13.20 11.07 5.19
C LEU A 80 14.22 12.22 5.09
N ASN A 81 14.75 12.67 6.22
CA ASN A 81 15.63 13.82 6.27
C ASN A 81 17.11 13.46 6.05
N ASP A 82 17.59 12.44 6.75
CA ASP A 82 19.01 12.09 6.90
C ASP A 82 19.34 10.68 6.35
N GLY A 83 18.40 10.01 5.70
CA GLY A 83 18.60 8.70 5.09
C GLY A 83 19.18 8.75 3.67
N ALA A 84 19.09 7.63 2.95
CA ALA A 84 19.60 7.49 1.57
C ALA A 84 18.83 8.32 0.51
N GLY A 85 17.88 9.17 0.91
CA GLY A 85 17.14 10.05 0.00
C GLY A 85 16.02 9.40 -0.82
N GLY A 86 15.72 8.11 -0.61
CA GLY A 86 14.72 7.35 -1.37
C GLY A 86 13.31 7.98 -1.37
N TYR A 87 12.82 8.42 -0.20
CA TYR A 87 11.52 9.12 -0.12
C TYR A 87 11.49 10.38 -0.98
N LYS A 88 12.50 11.25 -0.82
CA LYS A 88 12.62 12.51 -1.59
C LYS A 88 12.69 12.25 -3.08
N MET A 89 13.45 11.22 -3.51
CA MET A 89 13.50 10.78 -4.90
C MET A 89 12.12 10.39 -5.42
N MET A 90 11.38 9.57 -4.68
CA MET A 90 10.06 9.12 -5.13
C MET A 90 9.01 10.23 -5.14
N PHE A 91 9.06 11.15 -4.19
CA PHE A 91 8.20 12.34 -4.22
C PHE A 91 8.42 13.19 -5.47
N ARG A 92 9.66 13.34 -5.94
CA ARG A 92 9.97 14.03 -7.20
C ARG A 92 9.44 13.26 -8.40
N LYS A 93 9.79 11.97 -8.54
CA LYS A 93 9.34 11.13 -9.67
C LYS A 93 7.82 11.11 -9.84
N LEU A 94 7.07 11.09 -8.73
CA LEU A 94 5.60 11.07 -8.76
C LEU A 94 4.98 12.46 -8.98
N ARG A 95 5.70 13.55 -8.70
CA ARG A 95 5.24 14.93 -8.97
C ARG A 95 5.52 15.36 -10.41
N ASP A 96 6.66 14.93 -10.96
CA ASP A 96 7.19 15.44 -12.23
C ASP A 96 6.61 14.70 -13.46
N GLY A 97 5.48 13.99 -13.33
CA GLY A 97 4.68 13.57 -14.49
C GLY A 97 5.23 12.41 -15.31
N ARG A 98 5.47 11.25 -14.69
CA ARG A 98 4.88 10.04 -15.27
C ARG A 98 3.56 9.85 -14.55
N GLU A 99 2.44 10.20 -15.20
CA GLU A 99 1.13 9.73 -14.76
C GLU A 99 1.17 8.20 -14.71
N VAL A 100 1.45 7.63 -13.54
CA VAL A 100 0.80 6.39 -13.18
C VAL A 100 -0.56 6.86 -12.72
N SER A 101 -1.56 6.70 -13.58
CA SER A 101 -2.96 6.81 -13.19
C SER A 101 -3.18 5.80 -12.08
N ILE A 102 -3.07 6.23 -10.82
CA ILE A 102 -3.59 5.51 -9.67
C ILE A 102 -5.11 5.63 -9.83
N PRO A 103 -5.84 4.55 -10.20
CA PRO A 103 -7.28 4.60 -10.16
C PRO A 103 -7.64 4.92 -8.71
N GLN A 104 -8.47 5.95 -8.49
CA GLN A 104 -9.08 6.17 -7.18
C GLN A 104 -9.65 4.81 -6.74
N ALA A 105 -9.23 4.32 -5.58
CA ALA A 105 -9.74 3.04 -5.07
C ALA A 105 -11.27 3.11 -5.11
N GLN A 106 -11.88 2.30 -5.98
CA GLN A 106 -13.32 2.33 -6.13
C GLN A 106 -13.93 1.94 -4.79
N PRO A 107 -14.99 2.63 -4.33
CA PRO A 107 -15.74 2.20 -3.17
C PRO A 107 -16.08 0.71 -3.33
N VAL A 108 -15.97 -0.07 -2.26
CA VAL A 108 -16.30 -1.52 -2.29
C VAL A 108 -17.69 -1.78 -2.89
N SER A 109 -18.60 -0.81 -2.73
CA SER A 109 -19.94 -0.80 -3.34
C SER A 109 -19.95 -0.71 -4.87
N GLU A 110 -18.98 -0.05 -5.50
CA GLU A 110 -18.81 -0.03 -6.96
C GLU A 110 -18.15 -1.31 -7.48
N ILE A 111 -17.16 -1.84 -6.74
CA ILE A 111 -16.50 -3.12 -7.07
C ILE A 111 -17.56 -4.24 -7.08
N ALA A 112 -18.44 -4.27 -6.08
CA ALA A 112 -19.54 -5.24 -6.01
C ALA A 112 -20.50 -5.13 -7.22
N LYS A 113 -20.88 -3.91 -7.62
CA LYS A 113 -21.74 -3.68 -8.79
C LYS A 113 -21.10 -4.15 -10.09
N ASN A 114 -19.80 -3.95 -10.25
CA ASN A 114 -19.07 -4.35 -11.45
C ASN A 114 -18.89 -5.86 -11.54
N ILE A 115 -18.70 -6.55 -10.40
CA ILE A 115 -18.67 -8.02 -10.34
C ILE A 115 -20.03 -8.62 -10.72
N THR A 116 -21.14 -8.05 -10.23
CA THR A 116 -22.50 -8.49 -10.61
C THR A 116 -22.79 -8.26 -12.10
N LYS A 117 -22.19 -7.22 -12.70
CA LYS A 117 -22.38 -6.86 -14.11
C LYS A 117 -21.52 -7.67 -15.09
N MET A 118 -20.43 -8.28 -14.63
CA MET A 118 -19.49 -9.04 -15.48
C MET A 118 -19.84 -10.52 -15.68
N GLY A 119 -20.90 -11.03 -15.07
CA GLY A 119 -21.28 -12.45 -15.18
C GLY A 119 -20.37 -13.34 -14.33
N ALA A 120 -20.96 -14.16 -13.46
CA ALA A 120 -20.26 -14.95 -12.46
C ALA A 120 -19.48 -16.16 -13.02
N GLU A 121 -19.33 -16.26 -14.35
CA GLU A 121 -18.90 -17.47 -15.05
C GLU A 121 -17.38 -17.75 -14.93
N ASN A 122 -16.55 -16.73 -14.65
CA ASN A 122 -15.08 -16.84 -14.78
C ASN A 122 -14.28 -16.56 -13.49
N ILE A 123 -14.94 -16.46 -12.34
CA ILE A 123 -14.24 -16.27 -11.06
C ILE A 123 -14.24 -17.62 -10.31
N PRO A 124 -13.07 -18.24 -10.08
CA PRO A 124 -13.00 -19.46 -9.30
C PRO A 124 -13.70 -19.27 -7.95
N GLY A 125 -14.70 -20.11 -7.63
CA GLY A 125 -15.61 -19.90 -6.49
C GLY A 125 -14.91 -19.70 -5.13
N ARG A 126 -13.66 -20.14 -5.00
CA ARG A 126 -12.80 -19.91 -3.84
C ARG A 126 -12.44 -18.43 -3.62
N ILE A 127 -12.30 -17.65 -4.69
CA ILE A 127 -11.99 -16.22 -4.65
C ILE A 127 -13.23 -15.43 -4.21
N LEU A 128 -14.42 -15.75 -4.75
CA LEU A 128 -15.68 -15.12 -4.34
C LEU A 128 -15.99 -15.34 -2.85
N GLY A 129 -15.73 -16.53 -2.33
CA GLY A 129 -15.95 -16.87 -0.92
C GLY A 129 -15.08 -16.07 0.05
N GLU A 130 -13.80 -15.86 -0.28
CA GLU A 130 -12.88 -15.07 0.55
C GLU A 130 -13.12 -13.56 0.42
N PHE A 131 -13.49 -13.09 -0.77
CA PHE A 131 -13.89 -11.70 -1.00
C PHE A 131 -15.20 -11.34 -0.28
N SER A 132 -16.22 -12.21 -0.32
CA SER A 132 -17.50 -11.97 0.36
C SER A 132 -17.33 -11.87 1.89
N LYS A 133 -16.49 -12.74 2.48
CA LYS A 133 -16.12 -12.67 3.91
C LYS A 133 -15.37 -11.37 4.24
N TYR A 134 -14.49 -10.91 3.34
CA TYR A 134 -13.77 -9.64 3.52
C TYR A 134 -14.72 -8.42 3.51
N ILE A 135 -15.68 -8.39 2.59
CA ILE A 135 -16.68 -7.31 2.48
C ILE A 135 -17.64 -7.30 3.68
N THR A 136 -18.10 -8.47 4.11
CA THR A 136 -19.04 -8.61 5.24
C THR A 136 -18.39 -8.17 6.56
N ARG A 137 -17.10 -8.43 6.73
CA ARG A 137 -16.35 -8.10 7.96
C ARG A 137 -15.98 -6.62 8.10
N GLN A 138 -16.14 -5.82 7.05
CA GLN A 138 -15.86 -4.38 7.02
C GLN A 138 -17.13 -3.52 6.94
N SER A 139 -18.32 -4.13 6.91
CA SER A 139 -19.59 -3.40 6.97
C SER A 139 -19.93 -3.12 8.44
N PRO A 140 -20.02 -1.85 8.88
CA PRO A 140 -20.48 -1.55 10.23
C PRO A 140 -21.94 -2.00 10.35
N THR A 141 -22.20 -2.89 11.31
CA THR A 141 -23.55 -3.23 11.77
C THR A 141 -24.31 -1.92 11.98
N GLN A 142 -25.31 -1.67 11.16
CA GLN A 142 -26.27 -0.60 11.38
C GLN A 142 -26.95 -0.91 12.72
N VAL A 143 -26.60 -0.15 13.76
CA VAL A 143 -27.38 -0.09 14.99
C VAL A 143 -28.70 0.55 14.58
N SER A 144 -29.73 -0.29 14.45
CA SER A 144 -31.12 0.13 14.33
C SER A 144 -31.47 0.95 15.58
N LYS A 145 -31.81 2.22 15.38
CA LYS A 145 -32.59 2.98 16.36
C LYS A 145 -33.94 2.28 16.54
N GLY A 146 -34.26 1.96 17.78
CA GLY A 146 -35.58 1.62 18.31
C GLY A 146 -35.61 2.13 19.73
#